data_AF-Q16G58-F1
#
_entry.id   AF-Q16G58-F1
#
_cell.length_a   1.000
_cell.length_b   1.000
_cell.length_c   1.000
_cell.angle_alpha   90.00
_cell.angle_beta   90.00
_cell.angle_gamma   90.00
#
_symmetry.space_group_name_H-M   'P 1'
#
loop_
_entity.id
_entity.type
_entity.pdbx_description
1 polymer ?
#
loop_
_entity_poly.entity_id
_entity_poly.type
_entity_poly.pdbx_seq_one_letter_code
_entity_poly.pdbx_strand_id
1 'polypeptide(L)'
;MSLVKTSAVSVLVILLAAYCNGAPQFREFKNTPENIARLQNLKPGELAEELSGQFEGDMILTEQQFSEIYRRNGMIDEKYRWPLNTVFYEIEEEWFTREQVRYIFRGMRLIERATCIRFQPRDPENPDYIRIHGQGSGCSATVGHVGGRQNINLQPYPVGTGCFRLGTIVHEMIHGLGFRHMQSTYNRDEYVEIVWENIQPGTENNFRLYDADTVSLFGTDYDYGSVMHYSSTAFSINGQKTIVALQETDQVMGQRVAMSEKDILKINRMYNCFPEK
;
A
#
# COMPACT_ATOMS: atom_id res chain seq x y z
N MET A 1 30.62 -50.99 55.20
CA MET A 1 29.63 -49.91 54.95
C MET A 1 30.15 -49.07 53.79
N SER A 2 29.68 -49.34 52.57
CA SER A 2 30.14 -48.66 51.35
C SER A 2 29.08 -47.65 50.93
N LEU A 3 29.48 -46.39 50.76
CA LEU A 3 28.60 -45.30 50.30
C LEU A 3 28.32 -45.43 48.80
N VAL A 4 27.04 -45.41 48.44
CA VAL A 4 26.55 -45.28 47.07
C VAL A 4 26.65 -43.80 46.67
N LYS A 5 27.43 -43.48 45.64
CA LYS A 5 27.35 -42.18 44.94
C LYS A 5 26.47 -42.34 43.71
N THR A 6 25.25 -41.81 43.76
CA THR A 6 24.40 -41.61 42.59
C THR A 6 24.80 -40.29 41.91
N SER A 7 25.31 -40.36 40.69
CA SER A 7 25.44 -39.18 39.82
C SER A 7 24.14 -39.00 39.06
N ALA A 8 23.39 -37.94 39.35
CA ALA A 8 22.26 -37.53 38.54
C ALA A 8 22.80 -36.77 37.32
N VAL A 9 22.63 -37.35 36.13
CA VAL A 9 22.87 -36.66 34.86
C VAL A 9 21.66 -35.76 34.60
N SER A 10 21.84 -34.46 34.76
CA SER A 10 20.85 -33.47 34.34
C SER A 10 20.84 -33.40 32.81
N VAL A 11 19.82 -34.00 32.19
CA VAL A 11 19.53 -33.82 30.77
C VAL A 11 19.03 -32.39 30.60
N LEU A 12 19.90 -31.51 30.11
CA LEU A 12 19.53 -30.18 29.69
C LEU A 12 18.70 -30.31 28.40
N VAL A 13 17.38 -30.33 28.54
CA VAL A 13 16.46 -30.19 27.41
C VAL A 13 16.60 -28.76 26.91
N ILE A 14 17.45 -28.55 25.90
CA ILE A 14 17.44 -27.33 25.12
C ILE A 14 16.12 -27.33 24.35
N LEU A 15 15.11 -26.69 24.92
CA LEU A 15 13.95 -26.23 24.17
C LEU A 15 14.48 -25.28 23.10
N LEU A 16 14.70 -25.82 21.90
CA LEU A 16 14.66 -25.03 20.68
C LEU A 16 13.26 -24.43 20.65
N ALA A 17 13.12 -23.22 21.19
CA ALA A 17 12.02 -22.35 20.85
C ALA A 17 12.13 -22.14 19.34
N ALA A 18 11.37 -22.92 18.59
CA ALA A 18 11.02 -22.54 17.25
C ALA A 18 10.45 -21.13 17.38
N TYR A 19 11.19 -20.14 16.89
CA TYR A 19 10.63 -18.84 16.59
C TYR A 19 9.58 -19.09 15.51
N CYS A 20 8.38 -19.49 15.92
CA CYS A 20 7.19 -19.26 15.13
C CYS A 20 7.04 -17.74 15.11
N ASN A 21 7.68 -17.08 14.15
CA ASN A 21 7.29 -15.73 13.78
C ASN A 21 5.80 -15.84 13.43
N GLY A 22 4.94 -15.40 14.34
CA GLY A 22 3.51 -15.38 14.11
C GLY A 22 3.21 -14.61 12.83
N ALA A 23 2.11 -14.95 12.16
CA ALA A 23 1.63 -14.17 11.02
C ALA A 23 1.59 -12.67 11.38
N PRO A 24 1.92 -11.76 10.44
CA PRO A 24 1.92 -10.34 10.73
C PRO A 24 0.56 -9.89 11.25
N GLN A 25 0.58 -9.12 12.34
CA GLN A 25 -0.63 -8.53 12.89
C GLN A 25 -0.91 -7.22 12.16
N PHE A 26 -2.07 -7.12 11.51
CA PHE A 26 -2.50 -5.94 10.77
C PHE A 26 -3.34 -5.01 11.63
N ARG A 27 -3.17 -3.71 11.41
CA ARG A 27 -4.01 -2.66 11.98
C ARG A 27 -4.99 -2.17 10.93
N GLU A 28 -6.24 -2.56 11.10
CA GLU A 28 -7.36 -2.13 10.26
C GLU A 28 -8.24 -1.15 11.05
N PHE A 29 -8.67 -0.08 10.38
CA PHE A 29 -9.54 0.94 10.96
C PHE A 29 -10.97 0.74 10.48
N LYS A 30 -11.93 0.85 11.39
CA LYS A 30 -13.34 0.84 11.02
C LYS A 30 -13.67 2.15 10.30
N ASN A 31 -14.26 2.04 9.11
CA ASN A 31 -14.68 3.20 8.35
C ASN A 31 -15.90 3.89 8.98
N THR A 32 -16.05 5.19 8.74
CA THR A 32 -17.15 6.00 9.28
C THR A 32 -18.44 5.77 8.49
N PRO A 33 -19.63 5.90 9.12
CA PRO A 33 -20.91 5.85 8.41
C PRO A 33 -21.00 6.85 7.26
N GLU A 34 -20.43 8.04 7.43
CA GLU A 34 -20.41 9.11 6.42
C GLU A 34 -19.61 8.70 5.19
N ASN A 35 -18.43 8.11 5.38
CA ASN A 35 -17.61 7.61 4.28
C ASN A 35 -18.26 6.42 3.58
N ILE A 36 -18.86 5.48 4.33
CA ILE A 36 -19.60 4.36 3.75
C ILE A 36 -20.76 4.86 2.88
N ALA A 37 -21.49 5.87 3.33
CA ALA A 37 -22.56 6.49 2.54
C ALA A 37 -22.03 7.19 1.28
N ARG A 38 -20.88 7.88 1.37
CA ARG A 38 -20.22 8.51 0.20
C ARG A 38 -19.73 7.48 -0.81
N LEU A 39 -19.15 6.38 -0.35
CA LEU A 39 -18.70 5.28 -1.21
C LEU A 39 -19.86 4.72 -2.05
N GLN A 40 -21.08 4.66 -1.54
CA GLN A 40 -22.23 4.22 -2.33
C GLN A 40 -22.58 5.16 -3.50
N ASN A 41 -22.25 6.46 -3.38
CA ASN A 41 -22.58 7.49 -4.35
C ASN A 41 -21.43 8.51 -4.48
N LEU A 42 -20.31 8.06 -5.05
CA LEU A 42 -19.13 8.91 -5.25
C LEU A 42 -19.47 10.12 -6.12
N LYS A 43 -19.07 11.30 -5.66
CA LYS A 43 -19.18 12.53 -6.45
C LYS A 43 -18.09 12.55 -7.54
N PRO A 44 -18.29 13.31 -8.63
CA PRO A 44 -17.24 13.53 -9.61
C PRO A 44 -15.96 14.06 -8.94
N GLY A 45 -14.82 13.43 -9.25
CA GLY A 45 -13.52 13.77 -8.66
C GLY A 45 -13.19 13.05 -7.34
N GLU A 46 -14.16 12.41 -6.67
CA GLU A 46 -13.86 11.62 -5.47
C GLU A 46 -13.15 10.31 -5.83
N LEU A 47 -12.18 9.98 -4.99
CA LEU A 47 -11.42 8.74 -5.02
C LEU A 47 -11.91 7.84 -3.88
N ALA A 48 -12.13 6.56 -4.16
CA ALA A 48 -12.71 5.61 -3.21
C ALA A 48 -11.69 5.20 -2.13
N GLU A 49 -10.42 5.17 -2.52
CA GLU A 49 -9.25 4.96 -1.68
C GLU A 49 -9.11 6.05 -0.59
N GLU A 50 -9.36 7.32 -0.91
CA GLU A 50 -9.38 8.43 0.06
C GLU A 50 -10.55 8.36 1.05
N LEU A 51 -11.51 7.44 0.84
CA LEU A 51 -12.69 7.23 1.67
C LEU A 51 -12.73 5.87 2.35
N SER A 52 -11.69 5.04 2.24
CA SER A 52 -11.70 3.68 2.79
C SER A 52 -11.58 3.65 4.33
N GLY A 53 -11.09 4.75 4.91
CA GLY A 53 -10.94 4.95 6.35
C GLY A 53 -9.70 4.28 6.95
N GLN A 54 -8.85 3.67 6.12
CA GLN A 54 -7.57 3.11 6.55
C GLN A 54 -6.53 4.21 6.79
N PHE A 55 -5.32 3.82 7.21
CA PHE A 55 -4.24 4.77 7.44
C PHE A 55 -3.90 5.49 6.13
N GLU A 56 -3.80 6.82 6.16
CA GLU A 56 -3.65 7.60 4.92
C GLU A 56 -4.72 7.25 3.87
N GLY A 57 -5.94 7.00 4.30
CA GLY A 57 -7.04 6.68 3.39
C GLY A 57 -7.14 5.20 3.08
N ASP A 58 -6.07 4.54 2.65
CA ASP A 58 -6.10 3.23 1.98
C ASP A 58 -4.96 2.25 2.37
N MET A 59 -4.05 2.61 3.28
CA MET A 59 -2.96 1.72 3.66
C MET A 59 -3.30 0.88 4.90
N ILE A 60 -3.17 -0.45 4.77
CA ILE A 60 -3.24 -1.40 5.88
C ILE A 60 -1.81 -1.69 6.36
N LEU A 61 -1.46 -1.20 7.54
CA LEU A 61 -0.12 -1.37 8.10
C LEU A 61 -0.09 -2.52 9.09
N THR A 62 1.04 -3.21 9.20
CA THR A 62 1.27 -4.09 10.35
C THR A 62 1.43 -3.27 11.63
N GLU A 63 1.18 -3.87 12.79
CA GLU A 63 1.42 -3.26 14.10
C GLU A 63 2.88 -2.77 14.21
N GLN A 64 3.83 -3.52 13.65
CA GLN A 64 5.22 -3.10 13.57
C GLN A 64 5.37 -1.83 12.73
N GLN A 65 4.89 -1.83 11.49
CA GLN A 65 4.95 -0.67 10.59
C GLN A 65 4.26 0.58 11.20
N PHE A 66 3.18 0.38 11.95
CA PHE A 66 2.48 1.46 12.64
C PHE A 66 3.27 1.99 13.85
N SER A 67 3.88 1.11 14.65
CA SER A 67 4.70 1.52 15.80
C SER A 67 5.97 2.27 15.38
N GLU A 68 6.46 1.97 14.17
CA GLU A 68 7.66 2.58 13.61
C GLU A 68 7.35 3.82 12.75
N ILE A 69 6.09 4.26 12.64
CA ILE A 69 5.64 5.27 11.66
C ILE A 69 6.35 6.63 11.75
N TYR A 70 6.81 7.02 12.94
CA TYR A 70 7.58 8.26 13.19
C TYR A 70 9.10 8.04 13.26
N ARG A 71 9.55 6.83 12.92
CA ARG A 71 10.97 6.50 12.80
C ARG A 71 11.31 5.98 11.42
N ARG A 72 10.32 5.45 10.68
CA ARG A 72 10.45 4.70 9.44
C ARG A 72 9.12 4.67 8.70
N ASN A 73 9.09 5.06 7.43
CA ASN A 73 8.12 4.56 6.44
C ASN A 73 8.31 4.98 4.98
N GLY A 74 8.77 4.03 4.15
CA GLY A 74 9.07 4.17 2.72
C GLY A 74 10.20 3.20 2.34
N MET A 75 9.92 1.92 2.54
CA MET A 75 10.86 0.93 3.07
C MET A 75 12.14 0.79 2.24
N ILE A 76 13.15 1.59 2.59
CA ILE A 76 14.54 1.38 2.17
C ILE A 76 14.97 -0.05 2.53
N ASP A 77 14.47 -0.55 3.66
CA ASP A 77 14.70 -1.90 4.13
C ASP A 77 14.20 -2.93 3.10
N GLU A 78 15.17 -3.60 2.47
CA GLU A 78 14.94 -4.53 1.38
C GLU A 78 14.11 -5.75 1.80
N LYS A 79 13.98 -6.00 3.12
CA LYS A 79 13.17 -7.10 3.65
C LYS A 79 11.69 -7.01 3.27
N TYR A 80 11.23 -5.81 2.90
CA TYR A 80 9.85 -5.60 2.48
C TYR A 80 9.64 -5.64 0.96
N ARG A 81 10.66 -6.07 0.20
CA ARG A 81 10.55 -6.30 -1.24
C ARG A 81 10.17 -7.75 -1.47
N TRP A 82 9.29 -7.96 -2.45
CA TRP A 82 8.94 -9.31 -2.90
C TRP A 82 10.17 -10.06 -3.43
N PRO A 83 10.47 -11.27 -2.91
CA PRO A 83 11.57 -12.09 -3.39
C PRO A 83 11.45 -12.38 -4.89
N LEU A 84 12.60 -12.34 -5.59
CA LEU A 84 12.68 -12.61 -7.03
C LEU A 84 11.72 -11.74 -7.87
N ASN A 85 11.35 -10.57 -7.35
CA ASN A 85 10.43 -9.62 -7.99
C ASN A 85 9.07 -10.27 -8.34
N THR A 86 8.69 -11.32 -7.62
CA THR A 86 7.49 -12.12 -7.89
C THR A 86 6.48 -11.94 -6.77
N VAL A 87 5.32 -11.42 -7.13
CA VAL A 87 4.17 -11.25 -6.24
C VAL A 87 3.24 -12.43 -6.45
N PHE A 88 3.12 -13.30 -5.45
CA PHE A 88 2.11 -14.35 -5.46
C PHE A 88 0.75 -13.77 -5.10
N TYR A 89 -0.32 -14.19 -5.80
CA TYR A 89 -1.66 -13.69 -5.54
C TYR A 89 -2.73 -14.79 -5.53
N GLU A 90 -3.83 -14.50 -4.87
CA GLU A 90 -5.10 -15.24 -4.94
C GLU A 90 -6.23 -14.23 -5.06
N ILE A 91 -7.13 -14.41 -6.03
CA ILE A 91 -8.33 -13.61 -6.18
C ILE A 91 -9.51 -14.41 -5.64
N GLU A 92 -10.22 -13.85 -4.67
CA GLU A 92 -11.50 -14.40 -4.21
C GLU A 92 -12.60 -14.02 -5.21
N GLU A 93 -12.69 -14.84 -6.28
CA GLU A 93 -13.59 -14.59 -7.40
C GLU A 93 -15.07 -14.49 -6.99
N GLU A 94 -15.48 -15.00 -5.83
CA GLU A 94 -16.84 -14.88 -5.31
C GLU A 94 -17.28 -13.42 -5.08
N TRP A 95 -16.35 -12.50 -4.86
CA TRP A 95 -16.64 -11.06 -4.71
C TRP A 95 -16.76 -10.32 -6.04
N PHE A 96 -16.37 -10.94 -7.15
CA PHE A 96 -16.11 -10.24 -8.40
C PHE A 96 -16.85 -10.85 -9.57
N THR A 97 -17.34 -9.98 -10.45
CA THR A 97 -17.78 -10.41 -11.78
C THR A 97 -16.57 -10.80 -12.64
N ARG A 98 -16.81 -11.62 -13.68
CA ARG A 98 -15.76 -11.94 -14.68
C ARG A 98 -15.12 -10.70 -15.31
N GLU A 99 -15.85 -9.61 -15.44
CA GLU A 99 -15.33 -8.37 -16.00
C GLU A 99 -14.39 -7.64 -15.04
N GLN A 100 -14.77 -7.58 -13.76
CA GLN A 100 -13.92 -7.06 -12.69
C GLN A 100 -12.62 -7.86 -12.56
N VAL A 101 -12.68 -9.20 -12.59
CA VAL A 101 -11.49 -10.06 -12.59
C VAL A 101 -10.58 -9.75 -13.79
N ARG A 102 -11.13 -9.52 -15.00
CA ARG A 102 -10.33 -9.07 -16.16
C ARG A 102 -9.65 -7.72 -15.93
N TYR A 103 -10.29 -6.80 -15.20
CA TYR A 103 -9.69 -5.51 -14.85
C TYR A 103 -8.54 -5.65 -13.85
N ILE A 104 -8.68 -6.54 -12.86
CA ILE A 104 -7.60 -6.88 -11.92
C ILE A 104 -6.38 -7.40 -12.71
N PHE A 105 -6.58 -8.37 -13.61
CA PHE A 105 -5.50 -8.87 -14.48
C PHE A 105 -4.92 -7.79 -15.41
N ARG A 106 -5.74 -6.85 -15.87
CA ARG A 106 -5.25 -5.72 -16.67
C ARG A 106 -4.36 -4.79 -15.85
N GLY A 107 -4.71 -4.53 -14.59
CA GLY A 107 -3.86 -3.78 -13.65
C GLY A 107 -2.50 -4.44 -13.45
N MET A 108 -2.48 -5.74 -13.14
CA MET A 108 -1.23 -6.53 -13.01
C MET A 108 -0.37 -6.39 -14.27
N ARG A 109 -0.97 -6.60 -15.44
CA ARG A 109 -0.27 -6.54 -16.74
C ARG A 109 0.30 -5.15 -17.06
N LEU A 110 -0.31 -4.06 -16.58
CA LEU A 110 0.24 -2.71 -16.78
C LEU A 110 1.57 -2.55 -16.03
N ILE A 111 1.67 -3.09 -14.81
CA ILE A 111 2.90 -3.11 -14.02
C ILE A 111 3.95 -4.03 -14.65
N GLU A 112 3.57 -5.25 -15.03
CA GLU A 112 4.50 -6.24 -15.62
C GLU A 112 5.12 -5.76 -16.94
N ARG A 113 4.38 -4.98 -17.73
CA ARG A 113 4.87 -4.44 -19.01
C ARG A 113 5.89 -3.34 -18.85
N ALA A 114 5.80 -2.57 -17.77
CA ALA A 114 6.66 -1.42 -17.52
C ALA A 114 7.84 -1.75 -16.59
N THR A 115 7.82 -2.92 -15.94
CA THR A 115 8.76 -3.28 -14.88
C THR A 115 9.19 -4.75 -14.96
N CYS A 116 10.15 -5.13 -14.12
CA CYS A 116 10.53 -6.53 -13.94
C CYS A 116 9.65 -7.31 -12.94
N ILE A 117 8.65 -6.67 -12.32
CA ILE A 117 7.72 -7.33 -11.41
C ILE A 117 6.89 -8.37 -12.16
N ARG A 118 6.64 -9.52 -11.54
CA ARG A 118 5.77 -10.58 -12.08
C ARG A 118 4.70 -10.96 -11.08
N PHE A 119 3.46 -11.04 -11.54
CA PHE A 119 2.35 -11.57 -10.74
C PHE A 119 2.15 -13.04 -11.09
N GLN A 120 2.13 -13.90 -10.08
CA GLN A 120 1.90 -15.33 -10.27
C GLN A 120 0.77 -15.80 -9.36
N PRO A 121 -0.15 -16.66 -9.85
CA PRO A 121 -1.09 -17.35 -8.97
C PRO A 121 -0.32 -18.07 -7.86
N ARG A 122 -0.80 -17.98 -6.63
CA ARG A 122 -0.16 -18.69 -5.52
C ARG A 122 -0.31 -20.21 -5.70
N ASP A 123 0.67 -20.94 -5.20
CA ASP A 123 0.48 -22.34 -4.84
C ASP A 123 -0.39 -22.41 -3.56
N PRO A 124 -1.35 -23.34 -3.46
CA PRO A 124 -2.13 -23.57 -2.24
C PRO A 124 -1.29 -23.73 -0.96
N GLU A 125 -0.08 -24.27 -1.07
CA GLU A 125 0.86 -24.49 0.04
C GLU A 125 1.70 -23.24 0.37
N ASN A 126 1.76 -22.24 -0.53
CA ASN A 126 2.49 -21.01 -0.27
C ASN A 126 1.65 -20.07 0.63
N PRO A 127 2.06 -19.83 1.89
CA PRO A 127 1.33 -18.95 2.80
C PRO A 127 1.59 -17.47 2.52
N ASP A 128 2.55 -17.14 1.65
CA ASP A 128 3.09 -15.81 1.42
C ASP A 128 2.61 -15.22 0.08
N TYR A 129 1.52 -14.45 0.14
CA TYR A 129 0.81 -13.97 -1.05
C TYR A 129 -0.11 -12.79 -0.74
N ILE A 130 -0.51 -12.07 -1.80
CA ILE A 130 -1.58 -11.08 -1.75
C ILE A 130 -2.93 -11.73 -2.03
N ARG A 131 -3.82 -11.72 -1.03
CA ARG A 131 -5.25 -11.99 -1.20
C ARG A 131 -5.95 -10.74 -1.73
N ILE A 132 -6.62 -10.87 -2.87
CA ILE A 132 -7.43 -9.82 -3.49
C ILE A 132 -8.90 -10.15 -3.25
N HIS A 133 -9.60 -9.32 -2.47
CA HIS A 133 -11.01 -9.55 -2.08
C HIS A 133 -11.83 -8.26 -2.14
N GLY A 134 -13.17 -8.36 -2.06
CA GLY A 134 -14.08 -7.21 -2.18
C GLY A 134 -14.96 -6.96 -0.95
N GLN A 135 -14.55 -7.48 0.21
CA GLN A 135 -15.36 -7.47 1.44
C GLN A 135 -15.36 -6.13 2.18
N GLY A 136 -14.27 -5.37 2.12
CA GLY A 136 -14.09 -4.11 2.84
C GLY A 136 -14.68 -2.92 2.10
N SER A 137 -14.85 -1.81 2.83
CA SER A 137 -15.25 -0.52 2.24
C SER A 137 -14.08 0.19 1.57
N GLY A 138 -14.32 0.79 0.41
CA GLY A 138 -13.32 1.51 -0.37
C GLY A 138 -12.28 0.58 -1.00
N CYS A 139 -11.12 1.15 -1.31
CA CYS A 139 -9.98 0.43 -1.85
C CYS A 139 -8.84 0.58 -0.84
N SER A 140 -8.10 -0.51 -0.60
CA SER A 140 -6.98 -0.47 0.33
C SER A 140 -6.00 -1.62 0.11
N ALA A 141 -4.77 -1.44 0.56
CA ALA A 141 -3.71 -2.43 0.37
C ALA A 141 -2.75 -2.46 1.57
N THR A 142 -2.21 -3.66 1.80
CA THR A 142 -1.01 -3.82 2.64
C THR A 142 0.19 -3.19 1.94
N VAL A 143 1.05 -2.50 2.70
CA VAL A 143 2.23 -1.82 2.14
C VAL A 143 3.44 -2.74 2.14
N GLY A 144 3.86 -3.17 0.95
CA GLY A 144 5.02 -4.03 0.69
C GLY A 144 4.85 -5.49 1.11
N HIS A 145 5.96 -6.22 1.06
CA HIS A 145 6.03 -7.64 1.44
C HIS A 145 6.29 -7.78 2.94
N VAL A 146 5.29 -8.20 3.70
CA VAL A 146 5.38 -8.33 5.17
C VAL A 146 5.41 -9.80 5.62
N GLY A 147 5.44 -10.72 4.65
CA GLY A 147 5.38 -12.16 4.86
C GLY A 147 3.96 -12.67 5.14
N GLY A 148 3.69 -13.92 4.79
CA GLY A 148 2.38 -14.53 5.01
C GLY A 148 1.27 -13.89 4.16
N ARG A 149 0.01 -14.13 4.53
CA ARG A 149 -1.13 -13.61 3.77
C ARG A 149 -1.31 -12.11 4.05
N GLN A 150 -1.24 -11.32 3.00
CA GLN A 150 -1.48 -9.87 3.00
C GLN A 150 -2.64 -9.51 2.07
N ASN A 151 -3.25 -8.34 2.24
CA ASN A 151 -4.54 -8.02 1.61
C ASN A 151 -4.46 -6.85 0.63
N ILE A 152 -5.19 -6.99 -0.47
CA ILE A 152 -5.72 -5.88 -1.27
C ILE A 152 -7.25 -6.00 -1.24
N ASN A 153 -7.92 -4.95 -0.79
CA ASN A 153 -9.36 -4.81 -0.86
C ASN A 153 -9.76 -3.94 -2.05
N LEU A 154 -10.66 -4.44 -2.89
CA LEU A 154 -11.28 -3.69 -3.97
C LEU A 154 -12.79 -3.80 -3.81
N GLN A 155 -13.42 -2.81 -3.16
CA GLN A 155 -14.89 -2.79 -3.07
C GLN A 155 -15.49 -2.92 -4.50
N PRO A 156 -16.48 -3.80 -4.73
CA PRO A 156 -17.08 -3.95 -6.05
C PRO A 156 -17.75 -2.66 -6.56
N TYR A 157 -17.27 -2.17 -7.70
CA TYR A 157 -17.86 -1.07 -8.47
C TYR A 157 -18.02 -1.46 -9.95
N PRO A 158 -18.92 -0.79 -10.71
CA PRO A 158 -18.90 -0.86 -12.16
C PRO A 158 -17.51 -0.56 -12.71
N VAL A 159 -17.08 -1.30 -13.71
CA VAL A 159 -15.75 -1.10 -14.30
C VAL A 159 -15.55 0.32 -14.81
N GLY A 160 -14.38 0.90 -14.50
CA GLY A 160 -14.09 2.31 -14.77
C GLY A 160 -14.53 3.30 -13.68
N THR A 161 -15.14 2.83 -12.59
CA THR A 161 -15.55 3.67 -11.44
C THR A 161 -15.05 3.10 -10.12
N GLY A 162 -15.00 3.94 -9.07
CA GLY A 162 -14.51 3.55 -7.74
C GLY A 162 -13.20 2.76 -7.80
N CYS A 163 -13.17 1.62 -7.11
CA CYS A 163 -12.00 0.72 -7.07
C CYS A 163 -11.67 0.02 -8.39
N PHE A 164 -12.57 0.08 -9.39
CA PHE A 164 -12.38 -0.57 -10.70
C PHE A 164 -11.98 0.42 -11.81
N ARG A 165 -11.48 1.59 -11.45
CA ARG A 165 -10.60 2.38 -12.33
C ARG A 165 -9.26 1.66 -12.46
N LEU A 166 -8.68 1.59 -13.66
CA LEU A 166 -7.40 0.90 -13.86
C LEU A 166 -6.27 1.53 -13.06
N GLY A 167 -6.23 2.86 -12.95
CA GLY A 167 -5.24 3.53 -12.11
C GLY A 167 -5.40 3.21 -10.63
N THR A 168 -6.62 3.03 -10.12
CA THR A 168 -6.84 2.64 -8.71
C THR A 168 -6.40 1.20 -8.45
N ILE A 169 -6.69 0.24 -9.35
CA ILE A 169 -6.17 -1.13 -9.22
C ILE A 169 -4.64 -1.13 -9.20
N VAL A 170 -4.02 -0.35 -10.09
CA VAL A 170 -2.56 -0.21 -10.15
C VAL A 170 -2.01 0.47 -8.90
N HIS A 171 -2.69 1.48 -8.36
CA HIS A 171 -2.34 2.16 -7.12
C HIS A 171 -2.25 1.17 -5.94
N GLU A 172 -3.29 0.37 -5.72
CA GLU A 172 -3.30 -0.65 -4.65
C GLU A 172 -2.20 -1.71 -4.82
N MET A 173 -1.93 -2.10 -6.08
CA MET A 173 -0.82 -3.02 -6.36
C MET A 173 0.54 -2.39 -6.06
N ILE A 174 0.71 -1.08 -6.35
CA ILE A 174 1.94 -0.34 -6.04
C ILE A 174 2.15 -0.19 -4.53
N HIS A 175 1.08 -0.02 -3.74
CA HIS A 175 1.16 -0.19 -2.29
C HIS A 175 1.68 -1.58 -1.91
N GLY A 176 1.12 -2.64 -2.51
CA GLY A 176 1.61 -4.02 -2.33
C GLY A 176 3.09 -4.22 -2.69
N LEU A 177 3.66 -3.37 -3.54
CA LEU A 177 5.11 -3.37 -3.87
C LEU A 177 5.97 -2.60 -2.87
N GLY A 178 5.37 -1.86 -1.92
CA GLY A 178 6.08 -1.16 -0.84
C GLY A 178 6.13 0.34 -0.97
N PHE A 179 5.38 0.93 -1.92
CA PHE A 179 5.32 2.38 -2.09
C PHE A 179 4.22 2.99 -1.22
N ARG A 180 4.50 4.19 -0.74
CA ARG A 180 3.57 5.05 -0.01
C ARG A 180 3.19 6.23 -0.89
N HIS A 181 2.30 7.07 -0.39
CA HIS A 181 1.82 8.21 -1.14
C HIS A 181 2.89 9.25 -1.47
N MET A 182 2.69 9.91 -2.61
CA MET A 182 3.57 10.95 -3.12
C MET A 182 3.52 12.23 -2.26
N GLN A 183 2.34 12.64 -1.79
CA GLN A 183 2.17 13.86 -0.97
C GLN A 183 2.72 13.73 0.45
N SER A 184 3.14 12.53 0.86
CA SER A 184 3.76 12.25 2.17
C SER A 184 5.29 12.21 2.09
N THR A 185 5.89 12.43 0.92
CA THR A 185 7.35 12.45 0.73
C THR A 185 8.01 13.60 1.49
N TYR A 186 9.22 13.36 2.01
CA TYR A 186 9.93 14.27 2.93
C TYR A 186 10.12 15.71 2.40
N ASN A 187 10.15 15.90 1.08
CA ASN A 187 10.34 17.20 0.45
C ASN A 187 9.05 17.80 -0.12
N ARG A 188 7.86 17.24 0.17
CA ARG A 188 6.61 17.71 -0.45
C ARG A 188 6.33 19.19 -0.22
N ASP A 189 6.76 19.75 0.91
CA ASP A 189 6.55 21.17 1.25
C ASP A 189 7.31 22.13 0.31
N GLU A 190 8.24 21.64 -0.51
CA GLU A 190 8.87 22.41 -1.59
C GLU A 190 8.01 22.48 -2.87
N TYR A 191 6.96 21.64 -2.96
CA TYR A 191 6.17 21.42 -4.17
C TYR A 191 4.68 21.68 -3.98
N VAL A 192 4.13 21.41 -2.79
CA VAL A 192 2.74 21.62 -2.45
C VAL A 192 2.58 22.25 -1.07
N GLU A 193 1.55 23.08 -0.95
CA GLU A 193 1.03 23.57 0.32
C GLU A 193 -0.16 22.71 0.76
N ILE A 194 -0.19 22.37 2.05
CA ILE A 194 -1.34 21.73 2.70
C ILE A 194 -2.21 22.81 3.34
N VAL A 195 -3.44 22.92 2.87
CA VAL A 195 -4.44 23.87 3.35
C VAL A 195 -5.22 23.23 4.50
N TRP A 196 -4.63 23.31 5.70
CA TRP A 196 -5.10 22.57 6.88
C TRP A 196 -6.53 22.91 7.28
N GLU A 197 -6.99 24.14 7.06
CA GLU A 197 -8.36 24.58 7.36
C GLU A 197 -9.43 23.90 6.52
N ASN A 198 -9.05 23.32 5.36
CA ASN A 198 -9.96 22.58 4.49
C ASN A 198 -10.01 21.08 4.83
N ILE A 199 -9.14 20.59 5.72
CA ILE A 199 -9.07 19.17 6.08
C ILE A 199 -10.18 18.79 7.05
N GLN A 200 -10.81 17.65 6.82
CA GLN A 200 -11.79 17.06 7.72
C GLN A 200 -11.14 16.75 9.08
N PRO A 201 -11.71 17.26 10.20
CA PRO A 201 -11.17 17.02 11.53
C PRO A 201 -10.99 15.52 11.82
N GLY A 202 -9.83 15.15 12.36
CA GLY A 202 -9.46 13.76 12.65
C GLY A 202 -8.75 13.03 11.49
N THR A 203 -8.59 13.67 10.33
CA THR A 203 -7.87 13.10 9.16
C THR A 203 -6.54 13.78 8.88
N GLU A 204 -6.09 14.71 9.73
CA GLU A 204 -4.86 15.49 9.56
C GLU A 204 -3.61 14.60 9.50
N ASN A 205 -3.65 13.44 10.16
CA ASN A 205 -2.57 12.47 10.14
C ASN A 205 -2.29 11.92 8.72
N ASN A 206 -3.24 12.00 7.81
CA ASN A 206 -3.10 11.53 6.43
C ASN A 206 -2.20 12.43 5.56
N PHE A 207 -1.82 13.60 6.07
CA PHE A 207 -0.98 14.59 5.37
C PHE A 207 0.41 14.73 6.00
N ARG A 208 0.76 13.83 6.93
CA ARG A 208 2.04 13.89 7.61
C ARG A 208 3.18 13.50 6.68
N LEU A 209 4.28 14.21 6.85
CA LEU A 209 5.53 13.92 6.17
C LEU A 209 6.16 12.65 6.74
N TYR A 210 6.79 11.91 5.85
CA TYR A 210 7.78 10.90 6.17
C TYR A 210 9.18 11.53 6.20
N ASP A 211 10.08 11.00 7.03
CA ASP A 211 11.47 11.48 7.08
C ASP A 211 12.27 11.11 5.81
N ALA A 212 13.35 11.85 5.53
CA ALA A 212 14.22 11.57 4.38
C ALA A 212 14.96 10.23 4.48
N ASP A 213 15.26 9.78 5.71
CA ASP A 213 15.90 8.48 5.99
C ASP A 213 14.94 7.29 5.84
N THR A 214 13.74 7.55 5.33
CA THR A 214 12.57 6.74 5.59
C THR A 214 11.81 6.47 4.30
N VAL A 215 11.65 7.46 3.41
CA VAL A 215 11.18 7.28 2.02
C VAL A 215 12.28 7.69 1.07
N SER A 216 12.61 6.81 0.13
CA SER A 216 13.44 7.18 -1.01
C SER A 216 12.58 7.61 -2.18
N LEU A 217 12.92 8.75 -2.80
CA LEU A 217 12.44 9.09 -4.14
C LEU A 217 13.16 8.27 -5.22
N PHE A 218 14.08 7.37 -4.84
CA PHE A 218 14.90 6.56 -5.75
C PHE A 218 15.54 7.42 -6.85
N GLY A 219 15.99 8.64 -6.51
CA GLY A 219 16.62 9.57 -7.45
C GLY A 219 15.68 10.17 -8.50
N THR A 220 14.36 10.25 -8.23
CA THR A 220 13.41 11.03 -9.04
C THR A 220 13.01 12.31 -8.30
N ASP A 221 12.59 13.34 -9.03
CA ASP A 221 11.99 14.53 -8.43
C ASP A 221 10.54 14.28 -8.01
N TYR A 222 9.92 15.28 -7.37
CA TYR A 222 8.49 15.25 -7.04
C TYR A 222 7.63 15.05 -8.30
N ASP A 223 6.51 14.36 -8.16
CA ASP A 223 5.63 14.00 -9.27
C ASP A 223 4.17 14.28 -8.94
N TYR A 224 3.67 15.43 -9.36
CA TYR A 224 2.27 15.80 -9.18
C TYR A 224 1.33 14.83 -9.93
N GLY A 225 1.81 14.22 -11.01
CA GLY A 225 1.06 13.27 -11.84
C GLY A 225 1.18 11.81 -11.39
N SER A 226 1.87 11.53 -10.28
CA SER A 226 2.02 10.17 -9.77
C SER A 226 0.65 9.55 -9.50
N VAL A 227 0.47 8.28 -9.87
CA VAL A 227 -0.73 7.53 -9.52
C VAL A 227 -0.86 7.35 -8.01
N MET A 228 0.24 7.52 -7.27
CA MET A 228 0.31 7.50 -5.80
C MET A 228 0.10 8.87 -5.15
N HIS A 229 -0.25 9.91 -5.92
CA HIS A 229 -0.57 11.22 -5.36
C HIS A 229 -2.06 11.30 -5.02
N TYR A 230 -2.40 11.89 -3.87
CA TYR A 230 -3.77 12.30 -3.53
C TYR A 230 -4.35 13.29 -4.53
N SER A 231 -5.68 13.33 -4.60
CA SER A 231 -6.41 14.41 -5.27
C SER A 231 -6.18 15.75 -4.57
N SER A 232 -6.36 16.86 -5.30
CA SER A 232 -6.23 18.19 -4.70
C SER A 232 -7.25 18.47 -3.59
N THR A 233 -8.33 17.69 -3.53
CA THR A 233 -9.45 17.83 -2.58
C THR A 233 -9.53 16.66 -1.59
N ALA A 234 -8.47 15.86 -1.48
CA ALA A 234 -8.42 14.70 -0.58
C ALA A 234 -8.79 15.12 0.84
N PHE A 235 -9.67 14.36 1.50
CA PHE A 235 -10.13 14.61 2.87
C PHE A 235 -10.71 16.02 3.11
N SER A 236 -11.21 16.69 2.07
CA SER A 236 -11.78 18.03 2.20
C SER A 236 -13.12 18.02 2.96
N ILE A 237 -13.28 18.91 3.94
CA ILE A 237 -14.55 19.09 4.66
C ILE A 237 -15.57 19.94 3.90
N ASN A 238 -15.09 20.79 2.99
CA ASN A 238 -15.90 21.81 2.31
C ASN A 238 -15.83 21.72 0.77
N GLY A 239 -15.17 20.68 0.24
CA GLY A 239 -14.96 20.48 -1.19
C GLY A 239 -13.89 21.40 -1.80
N GLN A 240 -13.24 22.25 -1.00
CA GLN A 240 -12.11 23.07 -1.43
C GLN A 240 -10.81 22.26 -1.43
N LYS A 241 -9.80 22.78 -2.11
CA LYS A 241 -8.49 22.13 -2.18
C LYS A 241 -7.85 22.03 -0.79
N THR A 242 -7.38 20.84 -0.45
CA THR A 242 -6.50 20.57 0.70
C THR A 242 -5.04 20.54 0.30
N ILE A 243 -4.76 20.31 -0.99
CA ILE A 243 -3.40 20.31 -1.55
C ILE A 243 -3.33 21.29 -2.72
N VAL A 244 -2.42 22.26 -2.64
CA VAL A 244 -2.21 23.30 -3.66
C VAL A 244 -0.77 23.23 -4.16
N ALA A 245 -0.56 23.17 -5.47
CA ALA A 245 0.79 23.20 -6.04
C ALA A 245 1.42 24.59 -5.86
N LEU A 246 2.67 24.62 -5.40
CA LEU A 246 3.47 25.85 -5.26
C LEU A 246 4.13 26.28 -6.58
N GLN A 247 4.19 25.38 -7.56
CA GLN A 247 4.77 25.59 -8.87
C GLN A 247 3.70 25.37 -9.95
N GLU A 248 3.82 26.07 -11.08
CA GLU A 248 2.96 25.81 -12.23
C GLU A 248 3.22 24.41 -12.78
N THR A 249 2.16 23.64 -12.98
CA THR A 249 2.22 22.27 -13.52
C THR A 249 0.95 21.98 -14.31
N ASP A 250 1.09 21.24 -15.40
CA ASP A 250 -0.01 20.69 -16.19
C ASP A 250 -0.44 19.30 -15.70
N GLN A 251 0.31 18.71 -14.79
CA GLN A 251 0.02 17.42 -14.19
C GLN A 251 -1.18 17.50 -13.23
N VAL A 252 -2.06 16.52 -13.29
CA VAL A 252 -3.27 16.46 -12.46
C VAL A 252 -3.04 15.58 -11.24
N MET A 253 -2.97 16.20 -10.06
CA MET A 253 -2.94 15.50 -8.77
C MET A 253 -4.19 14.63 -8.58
N GLY A 254 -3.99 13.39 -8.16
CA GLY A 254 -5.07 12.42 -7.96
C GLY A 254 -5.56 11.74 -9.24
N GLN A 255 -4.83 11.86 -10.35
CA GLN A 255 -5.17 11.09 -11.55
C GLN A 255 -5.16 9.58 -11.26
N ARG A 256 -6.13 8.87 -11.83
CA ARG A 256 -6.28 7.39 -11.76
C ARG A 256 -6.39 6.77 -13.15
N VAL A 257 -5.56 7.27 -14.06
CA VAL A 257 -5.49 6.84 -15.46
C VAL A 257 -4.38 5.80 -15.65
N ALA A 258 -3.14 6.14 -15.27
CA ALA A 258 -1.96 5.28 -15.49
C ALA A 258 -0.82 5.62 -14.52
N MET A 259 0.18 4.74 -14.43
CA MET A 259 1.47 5.09 -13.79
C MET A 259 2.13 6.23 -14.56
N SER A 260 2.72 7.19 -13.85
CA SER A 260 3.63 8.15 -14.47
C SER A 260 4.95 7.48 -14.87
N GLU A 261 5.75 8.17 -15.68
CA GLU A 261 7.12 7.72 -15.97
C GLU A 261 7.98 7.61 -14.70
N LYS A 262 7.75 8.51 -13.72
CA LYS A 262 8.46 8.52 -12.45
C LYS A 262 8.01 7.37 -11.53
N ASP A 263 6.73 7.00 -11.54
CA ASP A 263 6.24 5.80 -10.84
C ASP A 263 6.96 4.55 -11.36
N ILE A 264 6.99 4.39 -12.69
CA ILE A 264 7.66 3.26 -13.36
C ILE A 264 9.16 3.23 -13.03
N LEU A 265 9.82 4.38 -13.08
CA LEU A 265 11.25 4.49 -12.79
C LEU A 265 11.56 4.14 -11.32
N LYS A 266 10.74 4.61 -10.38
CA LYS A 266 10.87 4.31 -8.95
C LYS A 266 10.73 2.81 -8.70
N ILE A 267 9.73 2.14 -9.28
CA ILE A 267 9.55 0.68 -9.14
C ILE A 267 10.77 -0.05 -9.69
N ASN A 268 11.21 0.31 -10.91
CA ASN A 268 12.36 -0.34 -11.54
C ASN A 268 13.67 -0.16 -10.76
N ARG A 269 13.89 1.01 -10.16
CA ARG A 269 15.04 1.27 -9.30
C ARG A 269 14.95 0.53 -7.97
N MET A 270 13.78 0.51 -7.33
CA MET A 270 13.58 -0.21 -6.07
C MET A 270 13.78 -1.72 -6.21
N TYR A 271 13.37 -2.30 -7.33
CA TYR A 271 13.45 -3.75 -7.60
C TYR A 271 14.64 -4.15 -8.48
N ASN A 272 15.61 -3.25 -8.67
CA ASN A 272 16.84 -3.50 -9.45
C ASN A 272 16.57 -4.14 -10.82
N CYS A 273 15.57 -3.61 -11.54
CA CYS A 273 15.15 -4.16 -12.83
C CYS A 273 16.13 -3.88 -13.97
N PHE A 274 17.08 -2.97 -13.78
CA PHE A 274 18.14 -2.69 -14.73
C PHE A 274 19.30 -3.66 -14.48
N PRO A 275 19.82 -4.36 -15.51
CA PRO A 275 20.97 -5.23 -15.32
C PRO A 275 22.14 -4.42 -14.74
N GLU A 276 22.80 -4.98 -13.72
CA GLU A 276 24.06 -4.44 -13.22
C GLU A 276 25.08 -4.44 -14.38
N LYS A 277 25.76 -3.31 -14.57
CA LYS A 277 26.79 -3.15 -15.60
C LYS A 277 28.07 -3.89 -15.21
#